data_AF-A0A9Q0FGW7-F1
#
_entry.id   AF-A0A9Q0FGW7-F1
#
_cell.length_a   1.000
_cell.length_b   1.000
_cell.length_c   1.000
_cell.angle_alpha   90.00
_cell.angle_beta   90.00
_cell.angle_gamma   90.00
#
_symmetry.space_group_name_H-M   'P 1'
#
loop_
_entity.id
_entity.type
_entity.pdbx_description
1 polymer ?
#
loop_
_entity_poly.entity_id
_entity_poly.type
_entity_poly.pdbx_seq_one_letter_code
_entity_poly.pdbx_strand_id
1 'polypeptide(L)'
;KGPGYVTAQDIILPPSVEIVDNTQHIAILREAIDLHIEFLVERKRGYCLKPPINFPKGAYWIDSPCMPVIQANHNVYSCGNQKKEFCAKILYTHQ
;
A
#
# COMPACT_ATOMS: atom_id res chain seq x y z
N LYS A 1 11.28 -3.95 21.20
CA LYS A 1 11.30 -4.76 22.43
C LYS A 1 10.59 -4.02 23.55
N GLY A 2 9.92 -4.74 24.44
CA GLY A 2 9.30 -4.12 25.60
C GLY A 2 7.93 -3.51 25.28
N PRO A 3 7.21 -3.05 26.31
CA PRO A 3 5.94 -2.39 26.11
C PRO A 3 6.11 -1.05 25.38
N GLY A 4 5.22 -0.75 24.44
CA GLY A 4 5.29 0.47 23.64
C GLY A 4 4.51 0.40 22.33
N TYR A 5 4.56 1.48 21.57
CA TYR A 5 4.00 1.57 20.23
C TYR A 5 5.06 1.19 19.20
N VAL A 6 4.68 0.37 18.23
CA VAL A 6 5.48 0.06 17.05
C VAL A 6 4.85 0.78 15.87
N THR A 7 5.67 1.53 15.15
CA THR A 7 5.28 2.34 13.99
C THR A 7 6.08 1.93 12.75
N ALA A 8 5.69 2.41 11.58
CA ALA A 8 6.43 2.16 10.34
C ALA A 8 7.87 2.69 10.39
N GLN A 9 8.16 3.73 11.18
CA GLN A 9 9.51 4.22 11.40
C GLN A 9 10.46 3.19 12.03
N ASP A 10 9.92 2.21 12.78
CA ASP A 10 10.72 1.19 13.47
C ASP A 10 11.16 0.04 12.54
N ILE A 11 10.72 0.05 11.27
CA ILE A 11 11.08 -0.96 10.27
C ILE A 11 12.50 -0.73 9.76
N ILE A 12 13.32 -1.77 9.80
CA ILE A 12 14.66 -1.76 9.20
C ILE A 12 14.55 -2.02 7.70
N LEU A 13 15.03 -1.08 6.89
CA LEU A 13 14.90 -1.13 5.43
C LEU A 13 16.21 -1.51 4.72
N PRO A 14 16.15 -2.23 3.59
CA PRO A 14 17.26 -2.32 2.66
C PRO A 14 17.43 -1.00 1.88
N PRO A 15 18.59 -0.74 1.25
CA PRO A 15 18.87 0.53 0.57
C PRO A 15 17.94 0.90 -0.59
N SER A 16 17.20 -0.06 -1.16
CA SER A 16 16.35 0.12 -2.33
C SER A 16 14.87 0.35 -2.00
N VAL A 17 14.52 0.47 -0.72
CA VAL A 17 13.14 0.61 -0.25
C VAL A 17 13.05 1.84 0.64
N GLU A 18 12.00 2.62 0.44
CA GLU A 18 11.65 3.73 1.32
C GLU A 18 10.25 3.53 1.89
N ILE A 19 10.05 4.01 3.11
CA ILE A 19 8.73 4.14 3.72
C ILE A 19 8.28 5.57 3.49
N VAL A 20 7.15 5.70 2.82
CA VAL A 20 6.58 7.00 2.46
C VAL A 20 5.88 7.65 3.66
N ASP A 21 5.00 6.90 4.35
CA ASP A 21 4.43 7.28 5.64
C ASP A 21 5.07 6.47 6.77
N ASN A 22 5.98 7.11 7.51
CA ASN A 22 6.68 6.49 8.64
C ASN A 22 5.90 6.58 9.97
N THR A 23 4.77 7.29 9.99
CA THR A 23 3.97 7.50 11.20
C THR A 23 2.90 6.42 11.42
N GLN A 24 2.68 5.58 10.40
CA GLN A 24 1.65 4.55 10.44
C GLN A 24 1.84 3.62 11.63
N HIS A 25 0.79 3.48 12.44
CA HIS A 25 0.75 2.57 13.57
C HIS A 25 0.68 1.11 13.10
N ILE A 26 1.50 0.24 13.69
CA ILE A 26 1.54 -1.19 13.38
C ILE A 26 0.98 -2.02 14.53
N ALA A 27 1.51 -1.85 15.74
CA ALA A 27 1.15 -2.66 16.90
C ALA A 27 1.40 -1.95 18.23
N ILE A 28 0.73 -2.43 19.28
CA ILE A 28 1.01 -2.08 20.67
C ILE A 28 1.56 -3.32 21.36
N LEU A 29 2.79 -3.24 21.84
CA LEU A 29 3.38 -4.25 22.72
C LEU A 29 2.93 -3.94 24.14
N ARG A 30 2.21 -4.87 24.78
CA ARG A 30 1.71 -4.69 26.16
C ARG A 30 2.67 -5.24 27.21
N GLU A 31 3.48 -6.21 26.83
CA GLU A 31 4.36 -6.94 27.72
C GLU A 31 5.81 -6.80 27.25
N ALA A 32 6.73 -7.28 28.08
CA ALA A 32 8.15 -7.31 27.77
C ALA A 32 8.49 -8.42 26.76
N ILE A 33 7.93 -8.32 25.55
CA ILE A 33 8.15 -9.26 24.45
C ILE A 33 9.05 -8.65 23.37
N ASP A 34 9.67 -9.53 22.60
CA ASP A 34 10.38 -9.16 21.39
C ASP A 34 9.50 -9.46 20.17
N LEU A 35 9.30 -8.46 19.31
CA LEU A 35 8.50 -8.59 18.10
C LEU A 35 9.44 -8.69 16.91
N HIS A 36 9.38 -9.83 16.20
CA HIS A 36 10.14 -10.06 14.98
C HIS A 36 9.18 -10.40 13.84
N ILE A 37 9.04 -9.46 12.89
CA ILE A 37 8.22 -9.61 11.69
C ILE A 37 9.11 -9.36 10.48
N GLU A 38 9.08 -10.27 9.52
CA GLU A 38 9.73 -10.10 8.23
C GLU A 38 8.69 -9.77 7.15
N PHE A 39 8.99 -8.77 6.33
CA PHE A 39 8.15 -8.37 5.21
C PHE A 39 8.82 -8.75 3.89
N LEU A 40 8.10 -9.50 3.05
CA LEU A 40 8.49 -9.70 1.66
C LEU A 40 7.75 -8.68 0.78
N VAL A 41 8.49 -7.71 0.27
CA VAL A 41 7.95 -6.66 -0.61
C VAL A 41 8.43 -6.89 -2.03
N GLU A 42 7.50 -6.86 -2.98
CA GLU A 42 7.78 -7.01 -4.40
C GLU A 42 7.20 -5.83 -5.18
N ARG A 43 7.93 -5.37 -6.21
CA ARG A 43 7.40 -4.37 -7.14
C ARG A 43 6.50 -5.03 -8.18
N LYS A 44 5.19 -4.92 -8.02
CA LYS A 44 4.18 -5.39 -8.99
C LYS A 44 3.38 -4.22 -9.59
N ARG A 45 2.39 -4.55 -10.42
CA ARG A 45 1.46 -3.60 -11.03
C ARG A 45 0.03 -4.03 -10.72
N GLY A 46 -0.83 -3.05 -10.44
CA GLY A 46 -2.26 -3.27 -10.27
C GLY A 46 -2.59 -4.03 -8.98
N TYR A 47 -3.68 -4.78 -9.01
CA TYR A 47 -4.13 -5.61 -7.88
C TYR A 47 -3.79 -7.07 -8.15
N CYS A 48 -3.04 -7.71 -7.25
CA CYS A 48 -2.69 -9.12 -7.35
C CYS A 48 -3.45 -9.89 -6.26
N LEU A 49 -4.37 -10.76 -6.65
CA LEU A 49 -5.20 -11.57 -5.74
C LEU A 49 -4.61 -12.96 -5.43
N LYS A 50 -3.48 -13.30 -6.04
CA LYS A 50 -2.91 -14.66 -5.95
C LYS A 50 -1.57 -14.61 -5.22
N PRO A 51 -1.36 -15.49 -4.23
CA PRO A 51 -0.04 -15.64 -3.63
C PRO A 51 0.97 -16.12 -4.67
N PRO A 52 2.27 -15.80 -4.52
CA PRO A 52 3.32 -16.36 -5.36
C PRO A 52 3.32 -17.89 -5.28
N ILE A 53 3.61 -18.56 -6.40
CA ILE A 53 3.62 -20.04 -6.49
C ILE A 53 4.63 -20.65 -5.50
N ASN A 54 5.72 -19.94 -5.20
CA ASN A 54 6.81 -20.40 -4.34
C ASN A 54 6.86 -19.64 -3.01
N PHE A 55 5.69 -19.42 -2.38
CA PHE A 55 5.66 -18.69 -1.12
C PHE A 55 6.31 -19.51 0.02
N PRO A 56 7.16 -18.90 0.87
CA PRO A 56 7.86 -19.63 1.92
C PRO A 56 6.90 -20.35 2.86
N LYS A 57 7.23 -21.60 3.23
CA LYS A 57 6.44 -22.36 4.20
C LYS A 57 6.50 -21.65 5.56
N GLY A 58 5.35 -21.28 6.11
CA GLY A 58 5.24 -20.55 7.37
C GLY A 58 5.09 -19.04 7.23
N ALA A 59 5.17 -18.49 6.01
CA ALA A 59 4.79 -17.12 5.73
C ALA A 59 3.28 -17.04 5.45
N TYR A 60 2.69 -15.86 5.69
CA TYR A 60 1.30 -15.54 5.36
C TYR A 60 1.25 -14.47 4.27
N TRP A 61 0.47 -14.73 3.22
CA TRP A 61 0.29 -13.78 2.13
C TRP A 61 -0.82 -12.78 2.48
N ILE A 62 -0.58 -11.51 2.19
CA ILE A 62 -1.51 -10.41 2.44
C ILE A 62 -1.81 -9.74 1.10
N ASP A 63 -3.08 -9.42 0.87
CA ASP A 63 -3.50 -8.60 -0.26
C ASP A 63 -2.80 -7.24 -0.19
N SER A 64 -1.99 -6.91 -1.20
CA SER A 64 -1.27 -5.65 -1.28
C SER A 64 -1.53 -4.97 -2.63
N PRO A 65 -2.33 -3.88 -2.69
CA PRO A 65 -2.53 -3.13 -3.91
C PRO A 65 -1.20 -2.50 -4.36
N CYS A 66 -0.70 -2.89 -5.53
CA CYS A 66 0.51 -2.35 -6.15
C CYS A 66 0.13 -1.32 -7.22
N MET A 67 -0.82 -0.45 -6.90
CA MET A 67 -1.24 0.68 -7.71
C MET A 67 -1.15 1.95 -6.86
N PRO A 68 -0.40 2.98 -7.29
CA PRO A 68 -0.29 4.22 -6.52
C PRO A 68 -1.60 5.03 -6.54
N VAL A 69 -2.44 4.81 -7.56
CA VAL A 69 -3.77 5.40 -7.69
C VAL A 69 -4.78 4.53 -6.96
N ILE A 70 -5.38 5.08 -5.92
CA ILE A 70 -6.43 4.43 -5.12
C ILE A 70 -7.76 4.52 -5.84
N GLN A 71 -8.04 5.70 -6.40
CA GLN A 71 -9.32 6.00 -7.02
C GLN A 71 -9.15 6.95 -8.20
N ALA A 72 -9.82 6.62 -9.30
CA ALA A 72 -9.88 7.45 -10.49
C ALA A 72 -11.34 7.64 -10.89
N ASN A 73 -11.82 8.89 -10.85
CA ASN A 73 -13.16 9.24 -11.31
C ASN A 73 -13.06 10.08 -12.58
N HIS A 74 -14.01 9.92 -13.49
CA HIS A 74 -14.13 10.78 -14.66
C HIS A 74 -15.59 11.14 -14.92
N ASN A 75 -15.81 12.37 -15.37
CA ASN A 75 -17.13 12.85 -15.79
C ASN A 75 -17.03 13.33 -17.23
N VAL A 76 -18.01 12.93 -18.05
CA VAL A 76 -18.12 13.35 -19.45
C VAL A 76 -19.30 14.30 -19.58
N TYR A 77 -19.05 15.48 -20.14
CA TYR A 77 -20.05 16.50 -20.40
C TYR A 77 -20.14 16.75 -21.91
N SER A 78 -21.35 16.76 -22.45
CA SER A 78 -21.61 17.22 -23.82
C SER A 78 -22.07 18.67 -23.79
N CYS A 79 -21.50 19.52 -24.65
CA CYS A 79 -21.87 20.95 -24.72
C CYS A 79 -22.36 21.32 -26.12
N GLY A 80 -23.66 21.57 -26.24
CA GLY A 80 -24.31 22.13 -27.43
C GLY A 80 -24.68 21.13 -28.54
N ASN A 81 -25.37 21.64 -29.57
CA ASN A 81 -25.86 20.87 -30.73
C ASN A 81 -24.75 20.40 -31.69
N GLN A 82 -23.50 20.82 -31.47
CA GLN A 82 -22.32 20.29 -32.17
C GLN A 82 -21.64 19.34 -31.21
N LYS A 83 -21.49 18.06 -31.59
CA LYS A 83 -20.83 16.99 -30.82
C LYS A 83 -19.44 17.40 -30.29
N LYS A 84 -19.40 18.10 -29.16
CA LYS A 84 -18.20 18.46 -28.43
C LYS A 84 -18.33 17.88 -27.04
N GLU A 85 -17.42 16.98 -26.72
CA GLU A 85 -17.34 16.27 -25.45
C GLU A 85 -16.17 16.81 -24.64
N PHE A 86 -16.41 17.07 -23.36
CA PHE A 86 -15.39 17.46 -22.40
C PHE A 86 -15.29 16.38 -21.31
N CYS A 87 -14.07 15.98 -20.98
CA CYS A 87 -13.79 15.00 -19.94
C CYS A 87 -13.03 15.65 -18.77
N ALA A 88 -13.61 15.63 -17.58
CA ALA A 88 -12.92 15.93 -16.33
C ALA A 88 -12.41 14.63 -15.69
N LYS A 89 -11.18 14.61 -15.16
CA LYS A 89 -10.58 13.45 -14.48
C LYS A 89 -10.08 13.85 -13.10
N ILE A 90 -10.38 13.06 -12.08
CA ILE A 90 -9.91 13.22 -10.69
C ILE A 90 -9.17 11.94 -10.29
N LEU A 91 -7.96 12.08 -9.75
CA LEU A 91 -7.11 10.97 -9.29
C LEU A 91 -6.78 11.16 -7.81
N TYR A 92 -6.97 10.11 -7.02
CA TYR A 92 -6.53 10.03 -5.62
C TYR A 92 -5.38 9.03 -5.51
N THR A 93 -4.27 9.43 -4.89
CA THR A 93 -3.08 8.61 -4.70
C THR A 93 -2.73 8.51 -3.22
N HIS A 94 -2.07 7.42 -2.81
CA HIS A 94 -1.38 7.41 -1.52
C HIS A 94 -0.25 8.45 -1.56
N GLN A 95 -0.12 9.25 -0.51
CA GLN A 95 0.97 10.23 -0.35
C GLN A 95 2.14 9.63 0.40
#